data_AF-A0A1C7NB05-F1
#
_entry.id   AF-A0A1C7NB05-F1
#
_cell.length_a   1.000
_cell.length_b   1.000
_cell.length_c   1.000
_cell.angle_alpha   90.00
_cell.angle_beta   90.00
_cell.angle_gamma   90.00
#
_symmetry.space_group_name_H-M   'P 1'
#
loop_
_entity.id
_entity.type
_entity.pdbx_description
1 polymer ?
#
loop_
_entity_poly.entity_id
_entity_poly.type
_entity_poly.pdbx_seq_one_letter_code
_entity_poly.pdbx_strand_id
1 'polypeptide(L)'
;MTNGFPEGQYFYIKSKTSGSCVDVYMGELTADSNIIIWPQKHGDDKDNQLWRSEDGFLINKKSNLVMDIRGGDLLSDKPIVQYDRKITMAHNQRWGFRDGYVYCLADPRLVLDIRGGGSKDGTKVILYKRKDTDNENQQWVIEPYGNPTHSNQGQSGNVPYYPPPQYPSGGQHHQSSHNTPHYPAQEHQHYGQEHQHHEHQQHHSNNAPYYPPPSGNFGYGPPPGN
;
A
#
# COMPACT_ATOMS: atom_id res chain seq x y z
N MET A 1 13.76 -7.06 13.69
CA MET A 1 12.75 -8.10 13.97
C MET A 1 11.92 -8.23 12.72
N THR A 2 11.85 -9.42 12.12
CA THR A 2 11.07 -9.62 10.90
C THR A 2 9.59 -9.67 11.28
N ASN A 3 8.71 -8.98 10.55
CA ASN A 3 7.27 -8.96 10.84
C ASN A 3 6.55 -10.23 10.34
N GLY A 4 7.28 -11.34 10.20
CA GLY A 4 6.79 -12.63 9.70
C GLY A 4 6.57 -12.72 8.19
N PHE A 5 6.76 -11.63 7.45
CA PHE A 5 6.73 -11.62 5.99
C PHE A 5 8.12 -11.84 5.39
N PRO A 6 8.21 -12.34 4.14
CA PRO A 6 9.46 -12.33 3.39
C PRO A 6 9.98 -10.90 3.17
N GLU A 7 11.26 -10.69 3.47
CA GLU A 7 11.94 -9.41 3.25
C GLU A 7 12.61 -9.40 1.86
N GLY A 8 12.70 -8.21 1.24
CA GLY A 8 13.45 -8.03 -0.01
C GLY A 8 12.83 -8.72 -1.23
N GLN A 9 11.57 -9.14 -1.17
CA GLN A 9 10.87 -9.77 -2.30
C GLN A 9 9.37 -9.51 -2.28
N TYR A 10 8.73 -9.69 -3.43
CA TYR A 10 7.28 -9.68 -3.52
C TYR A 10 6.69 -11.03 -3.12
N PHE A 11 5.43 -11.04 -2.74
CA PHE A 11 4.67 -12.24 -2.41
C PHE A 11 3.17 -12.02 -2.68
N TYR A 12 2.46 -13.12 -2.85
CA TYR A 12 1.01 -13.16 -2.76
C TYR A 12 0.57 -13.38 -1.30
N ILE A 13 -0.54 -12.76 -0.91
CA ILE A 13 -1.26 -13.08 0.32
C ILE A 13 -2.51 -13.85 -0.12
N LYS A 14 -2.54 -15.16 0.11
CA LYS A 14 -3.57 -16.06 -0.43
C LYS A 14 -4.49 -16.52 0.67
N SER A 15 -5.79 -16.47 0.42
CA SER A 15 -6.79 -17.13 1.27
C SER A 15 -6.43 -18.61 1.40
N LYS A 16 -6.34 -19.12 2.63
CA LYS A 16 -6.02 -20.53 2.86
C LYS A 16 -7.11 -21.46 2.33
N THR A 17 -8.37 -21.01 2.26
CA THR A 17 -9.51 -21.83 1.82
C THR A 17 -9.69 -21.83 0.31
N SER A 18 -9.62 -20.66 -0.34
CA SER A 18 -9.94 -20.52 -1.76
C SER A 18 -8.72 -20.41 -2.67
N GLY A 19 -7.55 -20.07 -2.11
CA GLY A 19 -6.36 -19.71 -2.89
C GLY A 19 -6.44 -18.33 -3.57
N SER A 20 -7.57 -17.61 -3.44
CA SER A 20 -7.73 -16.24 -3.95
C SER A 20 -6.73 -15.29 -3.29
N CYS A 21 -6.20 -14.36 -4.05
CA CYS A 21 -5.20 -13.39 -3.59
C CYS A 21 -5.87 -12.11 -3.06
N VAL A 22 -5.20 -11.47 -2.09
CA VAL A 22 -5.47 -10.08 -1.70
C VAL A 22 -5.13 -9.17 -2.88
N ASP A 23 -6.14 -8.50 -3.41
CA ASP A 23 -6.12 -7.77 -4.68
C ASP A 23 -6.62 -6.33 -4.47
N VAL A 24 -5.92 -5.35 -5.04
CA VAL A 24 -6.43 -3.97 -5.15
C VAL A 24 -7.50 -3.93 -6.24
N TYR A 25 -8.75 -3.64 -5.87
CA TYR A 25 -9.89 -3.66 -6.78
C TYR A 25 -9.60 -2.88 -8.07
N MET A 26 -9.88 -3.50 -9.23
CA MET A 26 -9.63 -2.96 -10.58
C MET A 26 -8.16 -2.58 -10.86
N GLY A 27 -7.23 -2.91 -9.96
CA GLY A 27 -5.83 -2.50 -10.05
C GLY A 27 -5.64 -0.98 -10.01
N GLU A 28 -6.53 -0.28 -9.31
CA GLU A 28 -6.50 1.17 -9.14
C GLU A 28 -5.16 1.65 -8.56
N LEU A 29 -4.76 2.86 -8.97
CA LEU A 29 -3.54 3.52 -8.50
C LEU A 29 -3.82 4.59 -7.44
N THR A 30 -5.08 4.79 -7.09
CA THR A 30 -5.51 5.88 -6.21
C THR A 30 -5.67 5.41 -4.77
N ALA A 31 -5.41 6.34 -3.85
CA ALA A 31 -5.70 6.17 -2.44
C ALA A 31 -7.19 5.89 -2.21
N ASP A 32 -7.50 5.22 -1.10
CA ASP A 32 -8.85 4.81 -0.70
C ASP A 32 -9.50 3.72 -1.58
N SER A 33 -8.75 3.15 -2.51
CA SER A 33 -9.19 2.00 -3.31
C SER A 33 -9.33 0.75 -2.44
N ASN A 34 -10.43 0.01 -2.61
CA ASN A 34 -10.76 -1.14 -1.78
C ASN A 34 -9.82 -2.33 -2.03
N ILE A 35 -9.55 -3.07 -0.96
CA ILE A 35 -8.90 -4.37 -1.03
C ILE A 35 -9.97 -5.47 -1.01
N ILE A 36 -9.82 -6.43 -1.91
CA ILE A 36 -10.74 -7.55 -2.14
C ILE A 36 -9.95 -8.86 -2.21
N ILE A 37 -10.67 -9.98 -2.27
CA ILE A 37 -10.13 -11.24 -2.78
C ILE A 37 -10.45 -11.40 -4.27
N TRP A 38 -9.49 -11.93 -5.03
CA TRP A 38 -9.67 -12.25 -6.46
C TRP A 38 -8.85 -13.49 -6.85
N PRO A 39 -9.26 -14.29 -7.85
CA PRO A 39 -8.44 -15.37 -8.38
C PRO A 39 -7.02 -14.90 -8.73
N GLN A 40 -6.03 -15.76 -8.49
CA GLN A 40 -4.64 -15.41 -8.75
C GLN A 40 -4.44 -15.07 -10.23
N LYS A 41 -3.88 -13.89 -10.47
CA LYS A 41 -3.56 -13.38 -11.80
C LYS A 41 -2.13 -13.75 -12.18
N HIS A 42 -1.88 -13.78 -13.49
CA HIS A 42 -0.59 -14.08 -14.10
C HIS A 42 -0.22 -13.03 -15.15
N GLY A 43 0.99 -13.08 -15.69
CA GLY A 43 1.47 -12.09 -16.66
C GLY A 43 1.51 -10.68 -16.05
N ASP A 44 1.19 -9.66 -16.84
CA ASP A 44 1.31 -8.26 -16.41
C ASP A 44 0.18 -7.80 -15.48
N ASP A 45 -0.94 -8.53 -15.44
CA ASP A 45 -2.11 -8.14 -14.63
C ASP A 45 -1.93 -8.45 -13.13
N LYS A 46 -1.00 -9.34 -12.76
CA LYS A 46 -0.80 -9.80 -11.39
C LYS A 46 -0.30 -8.74 -10.41
N ASP A 47 0.25 -7.63 -10.91
CA ASP A 47 1.00 -6.70 -10.08
C ASP A 47 0.12 -6.00 -9.03
N ASN A 48 -1.21 -5.97 -9.21
CA ASN A 48 -2.14 -5.48 -8.19
C ASN A 48 -2.43 -6.49 -7.06
N GLN A 49 -1.89 -7.71 -7.16
CA GLN A 49 -1.98 -8.78 -6.15
C GLN A 49 -0.64 -9.08 -5.47
N LEU A 50 0.44 -8.42 -5.91
CA LEU A 50 1.77 -8.60 -5.36
C LEU A 50 2.04 -7.54 -4.30
N TRP A 51 2.50 -8.00 -3.14
CA TRP A 51 2.82 -7.18 -1.98
C TRP A 51 4.27 -7.39 -1.58
N ARG A 52 4.93 -6.36 -1.07
CA ARG A 52 6.22 -6.48 -0.38
C ARG A 52 6.09 -5.91 1.03
N SER A 53 6.88 -6.43 1.97
CA SER A 53 6.94 -5.89 3.33
C SER A 53 8.18 -5.04 3.53
N GLU A 54 8.00 -3.86 4.11
CA GLU A 54 9.09 -2.95 4.49
C GLU A 54 8.68 -2.24 5.78
N ASP A 55 9.42 -2.43 6.87
CA ASP A 55 9.13 -1.83 8.20
C ASP A 55 7.68 -2.03 8.69
N GLY A 56 7.06 -3.14 8.31
CA GLY A 56 5.67 -3.48 8.65
C GLY A 56 4.62 -2.84 7.75
N PHE A 57 5.00 -2.02 6.78
CA PHE A 57 4.10 -1.66 5.68
C PHE A 57 3.98 -2.82 4.70
N LEU A 58 2.78 -3.06 4.20
CA LEU A 58 2.54 -3.92 3.05
C LEU A 58 2.31 -3.03 1.83
N ILE A 59 3.28 -3.00 0.92
CA ILE A 59 3.31 -2.11 -0.23
C ILE A 59 2.87 -2.88 -1.47
N ASN A 60 1.85 -2.39 -2.17
CA ASN A 60 1.38 -2.99 -3.41
C ASN A 60 2.38 -2.70 -4.55
N LYS A 61 2.66 -3.71 -5.38
CA LYS A 61 3.62 -3.57 -6.48
C LYS A 61 3.15 -2.60 -7.57
N LYS A 62 1.85 -2.61 -7.91
CA LYS A 62 1.30 -1.81 -9.01
C LYS A 62 1.21 -0.32 -8.66
N SER A 63 0.71 0.00 -7.46
CA SER A 63 0.46 1.39 -7.05
C SER A 63 1.56 2.02 -6.20
N ASN A 64 2.43 1.22 -5.56
CA ASN A 64 3.31 1.63 -4.47
C ASN A 64 2.60 2.23 -3.23
N LEU A 65 1.28 2.14 -3.17
CA LEU A 65 0.50 2.49 -1.97
C LEU A 65 0.55 1.35 -0.95
N VAL A 66 0.23 1.67 0.31
CA VAL A 66 0.29 0.73 1.42
C VAL A 66 -1.09 0.26 1.85
N MET A 67 -1.18 -0.96 2.36
CA MET A 67 -2.39 -1.47 2.99
C MET A 67 -2.75 -0.67 4.25
N ASP A 68 -3.99 -0.17 4.30
CA ASP A 68 -4.47 0.79 5.30
C ASP A 68 -5.86 0.39 5.83
N ILE A 69 -6.06 0.56 7.13
CA ILE A 69 -7.39 0.48 7.76
C ILE A 69 -8.10 1.82 7.56
N ARG A 70 -9.16 1.81 6.74
CA ARG A 70 -9.88 3.03 6.33
C ARG A 70 -10.36 3.84 7.53
N GLY A 71 -10.01 5.13 7.54
CA GLY A 71 -10.36 6.08 8.60
C GLY A 71 -9.45 6.01 9.84
N GLY A 72 -8.57 5.01 9.95
CA GLY A 72 -7.58 4.91 11.03
C GLY A 72 -8.06 4.26 12.33
N ASP A 73 -9.36 4.14 12.56
CA ASP A 73 -9.87 3.51 13.78
C ASP A 73 -9.57 2.00 13.80
N LEU A 74 -8.89 1.54 14.85
CA LEU A 74 -8.61 0.14 15.10
C LEU A 74 -9.83 -0.57 15.73
N LEU A 75 -10.90 -0.68 14.94
CA LEU A 75 -12.14 -1.35 15.32
C LEU A 75 -12.45 -2.50 14.36
N SER A 76 -13.23 -3.47 14.83
CA SER A 76 -13.71 -4.58 13.99
C SER A 76 -14.69 -4.09 12.91
N ASP A 77 -14.79 -4.81 11.80
CA ASP A 77 -15.62 -4.51 10.62
C ASP A 77 -15.22 -3.21 9.88
N LYS A 78 -13.95 -2.80 9.99
CA LYS A 78 -13.42 -1.64 9.25
C LYS A 78 -12.93 -2.07 7.87
N PRO A 79 -13.23 -1.33 6.79
CA PRO A 79 -12.73 -1.66 5.46
C PRO A 79 -11.20 -1.58 5.37
N ILE A 80 -10.60 -2.49 4.61
CA ILE A 80 -9.20 -2.39 4.20
C ILE A 80 -9.12 -1.74 2.81
N VAL A 81 -8.23 -0.76 2.69
CA VAL A 81 -7.96 -0.02 1.46
C VAL A 81 -6.45 0.04 1.21
N GLN A 82 -6.05 0.58 0.07
CA GLN A 82 -4.70 1.11 -0.08
C GLN A 82 -4.70 2.63 0.16
N TYR A 83 -3.59 3.17 0.66
CA TYR A 83 -3.42 4.59 0.91
C TYR A 83 -1.96 5.03 0.83
N ASP A 84 -1.70 6.33 0.79
CA ASP A 84 -0.36 6.89 0.90
C ASP A 84 0.33 6.48 2.20
N ARG A 85 1.63 6.18 2.12
CA ARG A 85 2.46 5.79 3.27
C ARG A 85 2.56 6.96 4.26
N LYS A 86 2.03 6.80 5.46
CA LYS A 86 2.12 7.79 6.54
C LYS A 86 3.52 7.82 7.15
N ILE A 87 4.05 9.01 7.35
CA ILE A 87 5.36 9.24 7.98
C ILE A 87 5.26 9.10 9.51
N THR A 88 4.20 9.66 10.10
CA THR A 88 3.91 9.62 11.55
C THR A 88 2.54 8.99 11.80
N MET A 89 2.29 8.53 13.03
CA MET A 89 1.00 7.95 13.44
C MET A 89 0.47 6.85 12.50
N ALA A 90 1.38 6.06 11.92
CA ALA A 90 1.08 5.10 10.87
C ALA A 90 0.61 3.72 11.41
N HIS A 91 0.04 3.69 12.61
CA HIS A 91 -0.37 2.46 13.31
C HIS A 91 -1.41 1.66 12.50
N ASN A 92 -2.28 2.35 11.76
CA ASN A 92 -3.31 1.77 10.91
C ASN A 92 -2.77 1.22 9.56
N GLN A 93 -1.44 1.30 9.34
CA GLN A 93 -0.74 0.83 8.15
C GLN A 93 0.39 -0.15 8.47
N ARG A 94 0.42 -0.66 9.72
CA ARG A 94 1.44 -1.61 10.17
C ARG A 94 0.85 -2.99 10.37
N TRP A 95 1.47 -3.96 9.72
CA TRP A 95 1.02 -5.33 9.65
C TRP A 95 2.14 -6.30 10.00
N GLY A 96 1.75 -7.40 10.65
CA GLY A 96 2.59 -8.57 10.87
C GLY A 96 1.89 -9.82 10.38
N PHE A 97 2.65 -10.90 10.23
CA PHE A 97 2.14 -12.22 9.89
C PHE A 97 2.62 -13.26 10.89
N ARG A 98 1.69 -14.03 11.47
CA ARG A 98 2.02 -15.14 12.38
C ARG A 98 0.85 -16.11 12.45
N ASP A 99 1.14 -17.41 12.44
CA ASP A 99 0.16 -18.49 12.57
C ASP A 99 -1.00 -18.39 11.56
N GLY A 100 -0.71 -17.98 10.33
CA GLY A 100 -1.71 -17.79 9.28
C GLY A 100 -2.51 -16.49 9.37
N TYR A 101 -2.30 -15.65 10.39
CA TYR A 101 -2.99 -14.37 10.49
C TYR A 101 -2.11 -13.22 10.01
N VAL A 102 -2.68 -12.36 9.15
CA VAL A 102 -2.16 -11.02 8.92
C VAL A 102 -2.81 -10.09 9.93
N TYR A 103 -2.05 -9.55 10.88
CA TYR A 103 -2.55 -8.81 12.03
C TYR A 103 -2.02 -7.37 12.07
N CYS A 104 -2.80 -6.46 12.66
CA CYS A 104 -2.35 -5.09 12.90
C CYS A 104 -1.28 -5.08 14.01
N LEU A 105 -0.11 -4.47 13.78
CA LEU A 105 0.95 -4.44 14.80
C LEU A 105 0.53 -3.66 16.07
N ALA A 106 -0.35 -2.69 15.93
CA ALA A 106 -0.85 -1.89 17.06
C ALA A 106 -1.87 -2.64 17.93
N ASP A 107 -2.62 -3.58 17.35
CA ASP A 107 -3.48 -4.50 18.10
C ASP A 107 -3.53 -5.87 17.40
N PRO A 108 -2.71 -6.85 17.84
CA PRO A 108 -2.66 -8.18 17.23
C PRO A 108 -3.94 -9.01 17.32
N ARG A 109 -4.97 -8.52 18.03
CA ARG A 109 -6.30 -9.13 18.07
C ARG A 109 -7.15 -8.74 16.86
N LEU A 110 -6.70 -7.80 16.03
CA LEU A 110 -7.36 -7.36 14.81
C LEU A 110 -6.57 -7.88 13.60
N VAL A 111 -7.27 -8.61 12.73
CA VAL A 111 -6.68 -9.36 11.61
C VAL A 111 -7.43 -9.10 10.31
N LEU A 112 -6.77 -9.39 9.18
CA LEU A 112 -7.46 -9.44 7.89
C LEU A 112 -8.48 -10.57 7.86
N ASP A 113 -9.68 -10.24 7.40
CA ASP A 113 -10.83 -11.12 7.32
C ASP A 113 -11.52 -10.93 5.97
N ILE A 114 -11.87 -12.04 5.32
CA ILE A 114 -12.74 -12.03 4.14
C ILE A 114 -14.17 -11.87 4.63
N ARG A 115 -14.79 -10.72 4.32
CA ARG A 115 -16.07 -10.31 4.92
C ARG A 115 -17.13 -11.39 4.75
N GLY A 116 -17.68 -11.84 5.88
CA GLY A 116 -18.74 -12.86 5.93
C GLY A 116 -18.31 -14.25 5.45
N GLY A 117 -17.01 -14.49 5.28
CA GLY A 117 -16.49 -15.74 4.71
C GLY A 117 -16.87 -15.95 3.24
N GLY A 118 -17.19 -14.86 2.51
CA GLY A 118 -17.60 -14.95 1.11
C GLY A 118 -16.50 -15.52 0.22
N SER A 119 -16.86 -16.44 -0.66
CA SER A 119 -15.94 -17.04 -1.65
C SER A 119 -16.05 -16.40 -3.04
N LYS A 120 -16.92 -15.40 -3.21
CA LYS A 120 -17.13 -14.72 -4.49
C LYS A 120 -15.96 -13.80 -4.81
N ASP A 121 -15.56 -13.79 -6.06
CA ASP A 121 -14.60 -12.83 -6.60
C ASP A 121 -15.08 -11.40 -6.30
N GLY A 122 -14.17 -10.56 -5.79
CA GLY A 122 -14.50 -9.20 -5.38
C GLY A 122 -15.08 -9.07 -3.96
N THR A 123 -15.15 -10.17 -3.19
CA THR A 123 -15.51 -10.05 -1.77
C THR A 123 -14.48 -9.19 -1.04
N LYS A 124 -14.96 -8.24 -0.24
CA LYS A 124 -14.12 -7.26 0.46
C LYS A 124 -13.30 -7.92 1.56
N VAL A 125 -12.07 -7.44 1.72
CA VAL A 125 -11.25 -7.69 2.91
C VAL A 125 -11.50 -6.58 3.92
N ILE A 126 -11.69 -6.96 5.19
CA ILE A 126 -11.95 -6.06 6.31
C ILE A 126 -10.97 -6.36 7.45
N LEU A 127 -10.81 -5.38 8.34
CA LEU A 127 -10.26 -5.60 9.66
C LEU A 127 -11.32 -6.24 10.54
N TYR A 128 -11.00 -7.34 11.19
CA TYR A 128 -11.94 -8.00 12.09
C TYR A 128 -11.25 -8.55 13.32
N LYS A 129 -12.02 -8.73 14.39
CA LYS A 129 -11.53 -9.42 15.59
C LYS A 129 -11.12 -10.84 15.23
N ARG A 130 -9.91 -11.23 15.64
CA ARG A 130 -9.39 -12.59 15.49
C ARG A 130 -10.35 -13.58 16.13
N LYS A 131 -10.66 -14.64 15.39
CA LYS A 131 -11.47 -15.77 15.84
C LYS A 131 -10.57 -16.99 16.08
N ASP A 132 -10.87 -17.73 17.13
CA ASP A 132 -10.17 -18.97 17.48
C ASP A 132 -10.86 -20.22 16.91
N THR A 133 -12.15 -20.10 16.55
CA THR A 133 -12.95 -21.12 15.86
C THR A 133 -13.62 -20.51 14.63
N ASP A 134 -14.00 -21.35 13.65
CA ASP A 134 -14.65 -20.92 12.40
C ASP A 134 -13.94 -19.73 11.75
N ASN A 135 -12.61 -19.78 11.76
CA ASN A 135 -11.70 -18.67 11.47
C ASN A 135 -11.03 -18.79 10.10
N GLU A 136 -11.50 -19.73 9.26
CA GLU A 136 -10.86 -20.05 8.00
C GLU A 136 -10.79 -18.83 7.06
N ASN A 137 -11.76 -17.92 7.15
CA ASN A 137 -11.80 -16.65 6.42
C ASN A 137 -10.79 -15.59 6.92
N GLN A 138 -10.02 -15.90 7.98
CA GLN A 138 -8.96 -15.07 8.54
C GLN A 138 -7.57 -15.71 8.38
N GLN A 139 -7.50 -16.84 7.67
CA GLN A 139 -6.29 -17.63 7.50
C GLN A 139 -5.70 -17.41 6.12
N TRP A 140 -4.42 -17.08 6.09
CA TRP A 140 -3.68 -16.65 4.92
C TRP A 140 -2.39 -17.45 4.76
N VAL A 141 -2.01 -17.67 3.51
CA VAL A 141 -0.73 -18.24 3.09
C VAL A 141 0.07 -17.14 2.41
N ILE A 142 1.31 -16.95 2.84
CA ILE A 142 2.25 -16.04 2.19
C ILE A 142 3.07 -16.84 1.18
N GLU A 143 2.88 -16.56 -0.10
CA GLU A 143 3.56 -17.25 -1.20
C GLU A 143 4.57 -16.30 -1.85
N PRO A 144 5.87 -16.47 -1.59
CA PRO A 144 6.95 -15.79 -2.30
C PRO A 144 6.76 -15.72 -3.81
N TYR A 145 6.98 -14.55 -4.40
CA TYR A 145 6.98 -14.33 -5.84
C TYR A 145 8.37 -13.92 -6.33
N GLY A 146 8.93 -14.73 -7.22
CA GLY A 146 10.28 -14.56 -7.75
C GLY A 146 11.37 -15.07 -6.79
N ASN A 147 12.63 -14.90 -7.19
CA ASN A 147 13.76 -15.26 -6.35
C ASN A 147 14.02 -14.15 -5.31
N PRO A 148 14.45 -14.50 -4.08
CA PRO A 148 14.84 -13.51 -3.09
C PRO A 148 15.93 -12.63 -3.69
N THR A 149 15.72 -11.31 -3.73
CA THR A 149 16.84 -10.41 -4.05
C THR A 149 17.76 -10.41 -2.84
N HIS A 150 18.79 -11.25 -2.87
CA HIS A 150 19.86 -11.16 -1.89
C HIS A 150 20.47 -9.76 -2.02
N SER A 151 20.31 -8.94 -0.99
CA SER A 151 21.10 -7.72 -0.83
C SER A 151 22.57 -8.12 -0.88
N ASN A 152 23.27 -7.59 -1.88
CA ASN A 152 24.69 -7.83 -2.11
C ASN A 152 25.51 -7.55 -0.84
N GLN A 153 25.89 -8.60 -0.11
CA GLN A 153 27.17 -8.63 0.56
C GLN A 153 28.12 -9.49 -0.28
N GLY A 154 28.85 -8.79 -1.15
CA GLY A 154 30.11 -9.19 -1.76
C GLY A 154 30.21 -10.56 -2.43
N GLN A 155 29.89 -10.65 -3.72
CA GLN A 155 30.69 -11.42 -4.67
C GLN A 155 30.36 -11.05 -6.12
N SER A 156 31.41 -10.73 -6.87
CA SER A 156 31.40 -10.43 -8.30
C SER A 156 30.83 -11.60 -9.10
N GLY A 157 29.72 -11.39 -9.81
CA GLY A 157 29.17 -12.35 -10.76
C GLY A 157 28.31 -11.64 -11.81
N ASN A 158 28.80 -11.68 -13.06
CA ASN A 158 28.23 -11.20 -14.31
C ASN A 158 26.79 -10.65 -14.29
N VAL A 159 26.67 -9.34 -14.53
CA VAL A 159 25.43 -8.69 -14.95
C VAL A 159 25.28 -8.87 -16.47
N PRO A 160 24.17 -9.43 -16.99
CA PRO A 160 23.93 -9.46 -18.43
C PRO A 160 23.72 -8.04 -18.95
N TYR A 161 24.62 -7.57 -19.81
CA TYR A 161 24.47 -6.31 -20.54
C TYR A 161 23.42 -6.49 -21.63
N TYR A 162 22.29 -5.80 -21.50
CA TYR A 162 21.32 -5.67 -22.59
C TYR A 162 21.64 -4.39 -23.37
N PRO A 163 22.12 -4.49 -24.63
CA PRO A 163 22.34 -3.31 -25.45
C PRO A 163 21.01 -2.61 -25.76
N PRO A 164 21.00 -1.27 -25.88
CA PRO A 164 19.80 -0.53 -26.22
C PRO A 164 19.25 -0.94 -27.60
N PRO A 165 17.92 -0.87 -27.81
CA PRO A 165 17.30 -1.23 -29.09
C PRO A 165 17.84 -0.34 -30.21
N GLN A 166 18.28 -0.96 -31.30
CA GLN A 166 18.72 -0.23 -32.49
C GLN A 166 17.50 0.28 -33.24
N TYR A 167 17.32 1.61 -33.25
CA TYR A 167 16.29 2.26 -34.06
C TYR A 167 16.68 2.16 -35.56
N PRO A 168 15.71 1.98 -36.47
CA PRO A 168 16.01 1.89 -37.90
C PRO A 168 16.65 3.17 -38.41
N SER A 169 17.77 3.01 -39.10
CA SER A 169 18.53 4.08 -39.75
C SER A 169 17.68 4.80 -40.80
N GLY A 170 17.29 6.04 -40.51
CA GLY A 170 16.75 6.98 -41.49
C GLY A 170 17.83 7.42 -42.48
N GLY A 171 17.43 7.52 -43.75
CA GLY A 171 18.30 7.69 -44.90
C GLY A 171 19.15 8.97 -44.98
N GLN A 172 20.13 8.87 -45.88
CA GLN A 172 21.16 9.84 -46.24
C GLN A 172 20.63 11.22 -46.60
N HIS A 173 21.23 12.30 -46.08
CA HIS A 173 21.42 13.55 -46.81
C HIS A 173 22.72 14.27 -46.37
N HIS A 174 23.29 15.02 -47.32
CA HIS A 174 24.68 15.46 -47.46
C HIS A 174 25.20 16.55 -46.51
N GLN A 175 26.53 16.50 -46.31
CA GLN A 175 27.55 17.53 -46.03
C GLN A 175 27.13 18.97 -45.66
N SER A 176 27.66 19.51 -44.55
CA SER A 176 28.82 20.44 -44.53
C SER A 176 29.11 21.04 -43.13
N SER A 177 30.41 21.06 -42.81
CA SER A 177 31.21 21.92 -41.88
C SER A 177 30.58 22.79 -40.77
N HIS A 178 31.08 22.64 -39.53
CA HIS A 178 31.84 23.64 -38.74
C HIS A 178 31.70 23.44 -37.21
N ASN A 179 32.81 23.72 -36.52
CA ASN A 179 32.99 24.17 -35.12
C ASN A 179 32.57 23.27 -33.94
N THR A 180 33.59 22.75 -33.26
CA THR A 180 33.56 22.36 -31.84
C THR A 180 33.63 23.60 -30.93
N PRO A 181 32.83 23.68 -29.86
CA PRO A 181 33.18 24.45 -28.67
C PRO A 181 33.60 23.52 -27.53
N HIS A 182 34.78 23.82 -27.01
CA HIS A 182 35.37 23.32 -25.77
C HIS A 182 34.70 24.01 -24.56
N TYR A 183 34.34 23.26 -23.53
CA TYR A 183 34.05 23.81 -22.19
C TYR A 183 34.89 23.07 -21.13
N PRO A 184 35.71 23.78 -20.33
CA PRO A 184 36.38 23.24 -19.16
C PRO A 184 35.57 23.43 -17.87
N ALA A 185 35.82 22.55 -16.91
CA ALA A 185 35.31 22.60 -15.54
C ALA A 185 35.94 23.75 -14.73
N GLN A 186 35.18 24.32 -13.79
CA GLN A 186 35.71 25.17 -12.72
C GLN A 186 35.13 24.80 -11.36
N GLU A 187 36.05 24.71 -10.41
CA GLU A 187 35.91 24.45 -8.98
C GLU A 187 35.68 25.74 -8.17
N HIS A 188 35.02 25.55 -7.02
CA HIS A 188 35.05 26.30 -5.74
C HIS A 188 34.91 27.84 -5.74
N GLN A 189 33.96 28.36 -4.95
CA GLN A 189 34.29 29.11 -3.73
C GLN A 189 33.08 29.40 -2.82
N HIS A 190 33.45 29.58 -1.55
CA HIS A 190 32.72 29.69 -0.30
C HIS A 190 32.34 31.16 0.00
N TYR A 191 31.16 31.42 0.57
CA TYR A 191 30.77 32.55 1.46
C TYR A 191 29.31 32.22 1.88
N GLY A 192 28.83 32.29 3.13
CA GLY A 192 29.25 33.03 4.31
C GLY A 192 28.07 33.86 4.81
N GLN A 193 27.54 33.48 5.99
CA GLN A 193 26.77 34.26 6.97
C GLN A 193 25.23 34.26 7.02
N GLU A 194 24.83 34.00 8.27
CA GLU A 194 23.56 34.05 9.01
C GLU A 194 22.71 35.30 8.82
N HIS A 195 21.38 35.12 8.90
CA HIS A 195 20.49 36.04 9.60
C HIS A 195 19.35 35.27 10.27
N GLN A 196 19.33 35.31 11.60
CA GLN A 196 18.18 35.02 12.45
C GLN A 196 17.20 36.20 12.40
N HIS A 197 15.90 35.96 12.24
CA HIS A 197 14.86 36.89 12.70
C HIS A 197 13.60 36.13 13.17
N HIS A 198 13.48 36.09 14.50
CA HIS A 198 12.32 36.31 15.36
C HIS A 198 10.89 35.93 14.92
N GLU A 199 10.32 35.13 15.84
CA GLU A 199 8.93 34.98 16.28
C GLU A 199 7.88 36.02 15.85
N HIS A 200 6.71 35.49 15.43
CA HIS A 200 5.42 36.08 15.76
C HIS A 200 4.43 34.97 16.14
N GLN A 201 4.10 34.89 17.43
CA GLN A 201 2.86 34.30 17.93
C GLN A 201 1.70 35.25 17.59
N GLN A 202 0.63 34.75 16.99
CA GLN A 202 -0.70 35.33 17.15
C GLN A 202 -1.73 34.21 17.35
N HIS A 203 -2.46 34.36 18.44
CA HIS A 203 -3.64 33.60 18.85
C HIS A 203 -4.89 34.02 18.05
N HIS A 204 -5.92 33.17 18.14
CA HIS A 204 -7.32 33.32 17.73
C HIS A 204 -7.64 32.74 16.35
N SER A 205 -8.70 31.95 16.13
CA SER A 205 -9.80 31.49 16.98
C SER A 205 -10.57 30.46 16.15
N ASN A 206 -11.03 29.39 16.81
CA ASN A 206 -11.98 28.42 16.26
C ASN A 206 -13.22 29.10 15.68
N ASN A 207 -13.60 28.75 14.45
CA ASN A 207 -14.97 28.95 13.98
C ASN A 207 -15.34 27.81 13.00
N ALA A 208 -15.90 26.73 13.55
CA ALA A 208 -16.62 25.73 12.78
C ALA A 208 -18.12 26.04 12.91
N PRO A 209 -18.90 26.09 11.82
CA PRO A 209 -20.32 26.33 11.90
C PRO A 209 -21.05 25.10 12.48
N TYR A 210 -21.84 25.36 13.53
CA TYR A 210 -22.77 24.42 14.16
C TYR A 210 -23.99 24.21 13.24
N TYR A 211 -24.19 22.97 12.77
CA TYR A 211 -25.44 22.56 12.10
C TYR A 211 -26.35 21.86 13.11
N PRO A 212 -27.54 22.42 13.45
CA PRO A 212 -28.53 21.70 14.24
C PRO A 212 -29.20 20.59 13.41
N PRO A 213 -29.57 19.44 14.00
CA PRO A 213 -30.30 18.41 13.29
C PRO A 213 -31.74 18.86 12.99
N PRO A 214 -32.32 18.50 11.84
CA PRO A 214 -33.73 18.72 11.57
C PRO A 214 -34.60 17.83 12.47
N SER A 215 -35.52 18.48 13.19
CA SER A 215 -36.63 17.87 13.91
C SER A 215 -37.56 17.13 12.94
N GLY A 216 -37.50 15.80 12.95
CA GLY A 216 -38.36 14.90 12.18
C GLY A 216 -39.26 14.08 13.09
N ASN A 217 -40.53 14.45 13.07
CA ASN A 217 -41.70 13.89 13.74
C ASN A 217 -41.81 12.35 13.68
N PHE A 218 -41.68 11.65 14.82
CA PHE A 218 -42.10 10.25 14.94
C PHE A 218 -43.55 10.20 15.43
N GLY A 219 -44.47 9.87 14.52
CA GLY A 219 -45.85 9.57 14.83
C GLY A 219 -45.94 8.25 15.61
N TYR A 220 -46.59 8.30 16.77
CA TYR A 220 -47.01 7.12 17.51
C TYR A 220 -48.18 6.45 16.78
N GLY A 221 -47.98 5.22 16.30
CA GLY A 221 -49.07 4.30 15.96
C GLY A 221 -49.65 3.67 17.23
N PRO A 222 -50.98 3.38 17.28
CA PRO A 222 -51.61 2.81 18.46
C PRO A 222 -51.22 1.33 18.65
N PRO A 223 -51.28 0.79 19.89
CA PRO A 223 -50.98 -0.61 20.16
C PRO A 223 -52.13 -1.53 19.72
N PRO A 224 -51.85 -2.81 19.40
CA PRO A 224 -52.89 -3.77 19.06
C PRO A 224 -53.68 -4.17 20.31
N GLY A 225 -55.01 -4.11 20.22
CA GLY A 225 -55.95 -4.70 21.17
C GLY A 225 -56.26 -6.16 20.83
N ASN A 226 -56.65 -6.90 21.87
CA ASN A 226 -57.06 -8.32 21.91
C ASN A 226 -57.88 -8.83 20.72
#